data_AF-A0A251QRV3-F1
#
_entry.id   AF-A0A251QRV3-F1
#
_cell.length_a   1.000
_cell.length_b   1.000
_cell.length_c   1.000
_cell.angle_alpha   90.00
_cell.angle_beta   90.00
_cell.angle_gamma   90.00
#
_symmetry.space_group_name_H-M   'P 1'
#
loop_
_entity.id
_entity.type
_entity.pdbx_description
1 polymer ?
#
loop_
_entity_poly.entity_id
_entity_poly.type
_entity_poly.pdbx_seq_one_letter_code
_entity_poly.pdbx_strand_id
1 'polypeptide(L)'
;MENDTQSNTRDHISVPIVDGGIGLEALENTMRAKLCPGSPSWDAKCCIFRVPQVLKRHKREAYEPDFVSIGPFHHGGTQFQHMENVKQWYLNNLLSCRTNVSLKDLIDCVFQLEKSTRGFYAEPLDHLSQNDLVEMMILDGCFVIELFRKFVVRQTSDEKHVDGNDPIFRMDCMFQYLCHDLLLLENQLPWFVLQHLYNLTLDPEPDKYSPSLTILMLTAFTSQKPLNHNCDSYLGIMNIEFEKGVFRYFGYKRGTFKIPHLSIGELTDPLFRNLIAFEQCYHHHSHEITSYAFLVNKLVASSKDMEILCEKRIIDNWLSAEDGANYFSKLCNDTVLKKFYYDELCAQVKMHYQIKWYRWLEKLNRDYFANPWSAISLIAAAILLALTVVQTVYTIHN
;
A
#
# COMPACT_ATOMS: atom_id res chain seq x y z
N MET A 1 -72.36 -38.99 -59.16
CA MET A 1 -73.46 -38.16 -58.62
C MET A 1 -72.92 -37.59 -57.33
N GLU A 2 -72.23 -36.47 -57.42
CA GLU A 2 -72.74 -35.09 -57.52
C GLU A 2 -72.62 -34.40 -56.16
N ASN A 3 -72.03 -33.20 -56.24
CA ASN A 3 -71.61 -32.30 -55.16
C ASN A 3 -72.77 -31.87 -54.24
N ASP A 4 -72.48 -31.54 -53.00
CA ASP A 4 -72.33 -30.13 -52.55
C ASP A 4 -72.07 -30.09 -51.03
N THR A 5 -70.90 -29.64 -50.55
CA THR A 5 -70.46 -28.25 -50.32
C THR A 5 -70.93 -27.66 -48.98
N GLN A 6 -69.94 -27.52 -48.08
CA GLN A 6 -69.80 -26.55 -46.97
C GLN A 6 -70.67 -26.68 -45.70
N SER A 7 -70.01 -27.01 -44.59
CA SER A 7 -70.05 -26.15 -43.41
C SER A 7 -68.71 -26.21 -42.67
N ASN A 8 -68.29 -25.03 -42.27
CA ASN A 8 -66.94 -24.60 -41.96
C ASN A 8 -66.84 -24.37 -40.45
N THR A 9 -66.06 -25.16 -39.73
CA THR A 9 -65.58 -24.81 -38.39
C THR A 9 -64.15 -25.31 -38.25
N ARG A 10 -63.21 -24.45 -38.63
CA ARG A 10 -61.83 -24.57 -38.16
C ARG A 10 -61.82 -24.18 -36.68
N ASP A 11 -61.54 -25.13 -35.81
CA ASP A 11 -61.22 -24.88 -34.41
C ASP A 11 -59.94 -24.03 -34.35
N HIS A 12 -60.12 -22.72 -34.25
CA HIS A 12 -59.03 -21.80 -33.95
C HIS A 12 -58.77 -21.83 -32.45
N ILE A 13 -57.75 -22.59 -32.03
CA ILE A 13 -57.19 -22.48 -30.68
C ILE A 13 -56.53 -21.11 -30.58
N SER A 14 -57.17 -20.21 -29.84
CA SER A 14 -56.62 -18.90 -29.50
C SER A 14 -55.60 -19.09 -28.38
N VAL A 15 -54.31 -19.06 -28.70
CA VAL A 15 -53.25 -18.97 -27.68
C VAL A 15 -53.16 -17.50 -27.28
N PRO A 16 -53.39 -17.13 -26.01
CA PRO A 16 -53.10 -15.78 -25.57
C PRO A 16 -51.58 -15.57 -25.70
N ILE A 17 -51.19 -14.59 -26.50
CA ILE A 17 -49.85 -14.03 -26.38
C ILE A 17 -49.84 -13.34 -25.01
N VAL A 18 -49.34 -14.06 -24.01
CA VAL A 18 -48.98 -13.46 -22.73
C VAL A 18 -47.84 -12.52 -23.07
N ASP A 19 -48.14 -11.22 -23.07
CA ASP A 19 -47.16 -10.16 -23.22
C ASP A 19 -46.09 -10.37 -22.13
N GLY A 20 -44.95 -10.91 -22.54
CA GLY A 20 -43.84 -11.29 -21.67
C GLY A 20 -43.07 -10.08 -21.13
N GLY A 21 -43.69 -8.90 -21.09
CA GLY A 21 -43.20 -7.77 -20.35
C GLY A 21 -43.49 -8.00 -18.87
N ILE A 22 -42.44 -8.07 -18.04
CA ILE A 22 -42.59 -7.79 -16.62
C ILE A 22 -43.32 -6.44 -16.55
N GLY A 23 -44.59 -6.46 -16.12
CA GLY A 23 -45.42 -5.26 -16.09
C GLY A 23 -44.65 -4.14 -15.40
N LEU A 24 -44.75 -2.91 -15.93
CA LEU A 24 -44.00 -1.76 -15.44
C LEU A 24 -44.09 -1.62 -13.91
N GLU A 25 -45.25 -1.95 -13.33
CA GLU A 25 -45.50 -2.01 -11.89
C GLU A 25 -44.71 -3.11 -11.15
N ALA A 26 -44.59 -4.30 -11.74
CA ALA A 26 -43.78 -5.39 -11.17
C ALA A 26 -42.28 -5.04 -11.22
N LEU A 27 -41.82 -4.38 -12.28
CA LEU A 27 -40.46 -3.86 -12.37
C LEU A 27 -40.24 -2.74 -11.36
N GLU A 28 -41.17 -1.80 -11.23
CA GLU A 28 -41.11 -0.71 -10.25
C GLU A 28 -41.07 -1.24 -8.82
N ASN A 29 -41.92 -2.19 -8.45
CA ASN A 29 -41.92 -2.82 -7.13
C ASN A 29 -40.62 -3.57 -6.86
N THR A 30 -40.08 -4.27 -7.87
CA THR A 30 -38.77 -4.94 -7.77
C THR A 30 -37.63 -3.93 -7.59
N MET A 31 -37.67 -2.81 -8.32
CA MET A 31 -36.68 -1.75 -8.18
C MET A 31 -36.79 -1.08 -6.82
N ARG A 32 -38.00 -0.72 -6.36
CA ARG A 32 -38.24 -0.13 -5.03
C ARG A 32 -37.78 -1.03 -3.89
N ALA A 33 -37.97 -2.35 -4.02
CA ALA A 33 -37.45 -3.31 -3.05
C ALA A 33 -35.91 -3.40 -3.05
N LYS A 34 -35.25 -3.06 -4.17
CA LYS A 34 -33.78 -3.01 -4.32
C LYS A 34 -33.18 -1.64 -4.01
N LEU A 35 -33.99 -0.58 -3.97
CA LEU A 35 -33.52 0.77 -3.64
C LEU A 35 -33.20 0.83 -2.15
N CYS A 36 -31.92 1.09 -1.83
CA CYS A 36 -31.52 1.33 -0.46
C CYS A 36 -32.10 2.66 0.03
N PRO A 37 -32.94 2.68 1.09
CA PRO A 37 -33.60 3.89 1.56
C PRO A 37 -32.65 4.88 2.28
N GLY A 38 -31.42 4.45 2.59
CA GLY A 38 -30.37 5.29 3.15
C GLY A 38 -29.15 5.37 2.23
N SER A 39 -28.33 6.40 2.42
CA SER A 39 -26.96 6.37 1.90
C SER A 39 -26.25 5.13 2.46
N PRO A 40 -25.48 4.37 1.65
CA PRO A 40 -24.54 3.41 2.21
C PRO A 40 -23.63 4.18 3.16
N SER A 41 -23.86 4.12 4.47
CA SER A 41 -23.09 4.92 5.42
C SER A 41 -21.74 4.25 5.57
N TRP A 42 -20.70 4.92 5.14
CA TRP A 42 -19.34 4.55 5.52
C TRP A 42 -19.20 5.03 6.96
N ASP A 43 -19.21 4.09 7.91
CA ASP A 43 -18.99 4.42 9.30
C ASP A 43 -17.64 5.12 9.40
N ALA A 44 -17.54 6.23 10.16
CA ALA A 44 -16.29 6.98 10.31
C ALA A 44 -15.14 6.14 10.95
N LYS A 45 -15.45 4.92 11.39
CA LYS A 45 -14.53 3.92 11.95
C LYS A 45 -14.02 2.91 10.92
N CYS A 46 -14.56 2.89 9.70
CA CYS A 46 -14.18 1.95 8.65
C CYS A 46 -12.72 2.14 8.26
N CYS A 47 -11.88 1.12 8.44
CA CYS A 47 -10.45 1.18 8.10
C CYS A 47 -9.92 -0.07 7.39
N ILE A 48 -10.75 -1.08 7.16
CA ILE A 48 -10.37 -2.30 6.43
C ILE A 48 -11.19 -2.36 5.14
N PHE A 49 -10.50 -2.17 4.01
CA PHE A 49 -11.11 -2.02 2.69
C PHE A 49 -10.76 -3.21 1.81
N ARG A 50 -11.67 -3.59 0.90
CA ARG A 50 -11.25 -4.31 -0.30
C ARG A 50 -10.49 -3.36 -1.21
N VAL A 51 -9.33 -3.81 -1.68
CA VAL A 51 -8.52 -3.09 -2.65
C VAL A 51 -9.30 -3.01 -3.97
N PRO A 52 -9.50 -1.78 -4.50
CA PRO A 52 -10.19 -1.59 -5.76
C PRO A 52 -9.57 -2.38 -6.92
N GLN A 53 -10.42 -2.97 -7.77
CA GLN A 53 -9.98 -3.78 -8.91
C GLN A 53 -9.06 -3.01 -9.88
N VAL A 54 -9.24 -1.69 -9.97
CA VAL A 54 -8.38 -0.80 -10.77
C VAL A 54 -6.93 -0.78 -10.29
N LEU A 55 -6.68 -0.98 -8.98
CA LEU A 55 -5.32 -1.11 -8.44
C LEU A 55 -4.82 -2.55 -8.60
N LYS A 56 -5.68 -3.54 -8.29
CA LYS A 56 -5.32 -4.97 -8.38
C LYS A 56 -4.85 -5.39 -9.78
N ARG A 57 -5.43 -4.83 -10.85
CA ARG A 57 -5.13 -5.24 -12.24
C ARG A 57 -3.66 -5.07 -12.66
N HIS A 58 -2.88 -4.24 -11.96
CA HIS A 58 -1.46 -4.04 -12.26
C HIS A 58 -0.55 -5.08 -11.62
N LYS A 59 -0.96 -5.63 -10.48
CA LYS A 59 -0.18 -6.61 -9.73
C LYS A 59 -1.08 -7.30 -8.69
N ARG A 60 -1.75 -8.37 -9.09
CA ARG A 60 -2.77 -9.02 -8.27
C ARG A 60 -2.17 -9.69 -7.04
N GLU A 61 -1.01 -10.33 -7.23
CA GLU A 61 -0.25 -11.03 -6.22
C GLU A 61 0.20 -10.15 -5.05
N ALA A 62 0.24 -8.82 -5.21
CA ALA A 62 0.62 -7.92 -4.12
C ALA A 62 -0.54 -7.58 -3.16
N TYR A 63 -1.74 -8.09 -3.42
CA TYR A 63 -2.96 -7.77 -2.65
C TYR A 63 -3.72 -9.02 -2.18
N GLU A 64 -3.28 -10.22 -2.54
CA GLU A 64 -3.94 -11.48 -2.16
C GLU A 64 -3.01 -12.28 -1.25
N PRO A 65 -3.51 -12.85 -0.13
CA PRO A 65 -2.69 -13.65 0.75
C PRO A 65 -2.33 -15.00 0.12
N ASP A 66 -1.08 -15.41 0.31
CA ASP A 66 -0.53 -16.64 -0.26
C ASP A 66 -0.66 -17.84 0.70
N PHE A 67 -0.52 -17.62 2.01
CA PHE A 67 -0.36 -18.67 3.02
C PHE A 67 -1.40 -18.61 4.12
N VAL A 68 -1.72 -17.42 4.65
CA VAL A 68 -2.60 -17.27 5.81
C VAL A 68 -3.67 -16.20 5.57
N SER A 69 -4.93 -16.61 5.70
CA SER A 69 -6.04 -15.67 5.82
C SER A 69 -6.09 -15.11 7.24
N ILE A 70 -6.26 -13.81 7.40
CA ILE A 70 -6.52 -13.13 8.66
C ILE A 70 -7.72 -12.21 8.45
N GLY A 71 -8.76 -12.39 9.25
CA GLY A 71 -10.00 -11.65 9.07
C GLY A 71 -10.94 -12.28 8.03
N PRO A 72 -12.06 -11.59 7.75
CA PRO A 72 -13.21 -12.19 7.08
C PRO A 72 -13.11 -12.26 5.56
N PHE A 73 -12.35 -11.37 4.89
CA PHE A 73 -12.40 -11.25 3.43
C PHE A 73 -11.82 -12.45 2.66
N HIS A 74 -10.92 -13.20 3.29
CA HIS A 74 -10.30 -14.42 2.76
C HIS A 74 -10.65 -15.68 3.56
N HIS A 75 -11.56 -15.56 4.54
CA HIS A 75 -11.92 -16.65 5.43
C HIS A 75 -12.58 -17.81 4.68
N GLY A 76 -12.26 -19.05 5.08
CA GLY A 76 -12.79 -20.26 4.47
C GLY A 76 -12.17 -20.65 3.12
N GLY A 77 -11.14 -19.95 2.66
CA GLY A 77 -10.40 -20.31 1.45
C GLY A 77 -9.73 -21.68 1.57
N THR A 78 -9.95 -22.57 0.59
CA THR A 78 -9.41 -23.95 0.62
C THR A 78 -7.88 -23.99 0.63
N GLN A 79 -7.21 -22.97 0.07
CA GLN A 79 -5.76 -22.87 0.10
C GLN A 79 -5.18 -22.64 1.52
N PHE A 80 -5.98 -22.17 2.47
CA PHE A 80 -5.52 -21.81 3.82
C PHE A 80 -5.73 -22.92 4.86
N GLN A 81 -6.32 -24.07 4.48
CA GLN A 81 -6.68 -25.14 5.41
C GLN A 81 -5.51 -25.62 6.28
N HIS A 82 -4.30 -25.69 5.72
CA HIS A 82 -3.11 -26.06 6.49
C HIS A 82 -2.83 -25.03 7.59
N MET A 83 -2.89 -23.74 7.26
CA MET A 83 -2.66 -22.68 8.21
C MET A 83 -3.77 -22.56 9.24
N GLU A 84 -5.03 -22.92 8.92
CA GLU A 84 -6.09 -23.01 9.94
C GLU A 84 -5.74 -24.02 11.04
N ASN A 85 -5.18 -25.18 10.69
CA ASN A 85 -4.70 -26.15 11.69
C ASN A 85 -3.53 -25.60 12.52
N VAL A 86 -2.63 -24.83 11.90
CA VAL A 86 -1.52 -24.16 12.60
C VAL A 86 -2.06 -23.12 13.59
N LYS A 87 -3.04 -22.30 13.20
CA LYS A 87 -3.68 -21.32 14.10
C LYS A 87 -4.32 -22.00 15.31
N GLN A 88 -5.03 -23.10 15.10
CA GLN A 88 -5.63 -23.89 16.19
C GLN A 88 -4.55 -24.42 17.15
N TRP A 89 -3.43 -24.92 16.61
CA TRP A 89 -2.29 -25.35 17.42
C TRP A 89 -1.68 -24.17 18.22
N TYR A 90 -1.53 -23.00 17.59
CA TYR A 90 -1.06 -21.78 18.25
C TYR A 90 -2.00 -21.35 19.40
N LEU A 91 -3.31 -21.38 19.18
CA LEU A 91 -4.30 -21.08 20.23
C LEU A 91 -4.23 -22.11 21.38
N ASN A 92 -4.15 -23.40 21.06
CA ASN A 92 -4.03 -24.45 22.07
C ASN A 92 -2.76 -24.29 22.92
N ASN A 93 -1.63 -23.96 22.30
CA ASN A 93 -0.39 -23.67 23.02
C ASN A 93 -0.52 -22.43 23.91
N LEU A 94 -1.10 -21.34 23.39
CA LEU A 94 -1.32 -20.13 24.17
C LEU A 94 -2.15 -20.43 25.42
N LEU A 95 -3.25 -21.19 25.28
CA LEU A 95 -4.12 -21.58 26.40
C LEU A 95 -3.42 -22.55 27.36
N SER A 96 -2.57 -23.44 26.86
CA SER A 96 -1.81 -24.39 27.68
C SER A 96 -0.72 -23.71 28.50
N CYS A 97 -0.07 -22.69 27.95
CA CYS A 97 0.98 -21.93 28.61
C CYS A 97 0.44 -20.89 29.61
N ARG A 98 -0.82 -20.45 29.46
CA ARG A 98 -1.40 -19.36 30.26
C ARG A 98 -2.48 -19.90 31.20
N THR A 99 -2.15 -20.03 32.47
CA THR A 99 -3.07 -20.59 33.48
C THR A 99 -4.24 -19.69 33.86
N ASN A 100 -4.21 -18.41 33.48
CA ASN A 100 -5.16 -17.39 33.97
C ASN A 100 -6.19 -16.95 32.92
N VAL A 101 -6.12 -17.51 31.71
CA VAL A 101 -7.08 -17.22 30.64
C VAL A 101 -7.65 -18.53 30.11
N SER A 102 -8.97 -18.65 30.14
CA SER A 102 -9.68 -19.77 29.55
C SER A 102 -10.19 -19.42 28.16
N LEU A 103 -10.51 -20.45 27.36
CA LEU A 103 -11.18 -20.23 26.07
C LEU A 103 -12.51 -19.48 26.24
N LYS A 104 -13.21 -19.69 27.35
CA LYS A 104 -14.46 -18.98 27.66
C LYS A 104 -14.22 -17.48 27.82
N ASP A 105 -13.14 -17.07 28.48
CA ASP A 105 -12.82 -15.65 28.67
C ASP A 105 -12.54 -14.95 27.33
N LEU A 106 -11.88 -15.66 26.40
CA LEU A 106 -11.66 -15.16 25.03
C LEU A 106 -12.99 -15.00 24.26
N ILE A 107 -13.86 -16.01 24.34
CA ILE A 107 -15.19 -15.98 23.72
C ILE A 107 -16.01 -14.83 24.28
N ASP A 108 -16.14 -14.73 25.61
CA ASP A 108 -16.94 -13.70 26.27
C ASP A 108 -16.43 -12.29 25.89
N CYS A 109 -15.11 -12.09 25.79
CA CYS A 109 -14.53 -10.84 25.35
C CYS A 109 -14.88 -10.50 23.89
N VAL A 110 -14.55 -11.39 22.96
CA VAL A 110 -14.71 -11.12 21.52
C VAL A 110 -16.18 -11.05 21.11
N PHE A 111 -17.05 -11.80 21.78
CA PHE A 111 -18.49 -11.74 21.57
C PHE A 111 -19.07 -10.33 21.79
N GLN A 112 -18.56 -9.58 22.78
CA GLN A 112 -18.98 -8.19 23.00
C GLN A 112 -18.43 -7.22 21.94
N LEU A 113 -17.30 -7.56 21.32
CA LEU A 113 -16.63 -6.72 20.31
C LEU A 113 -17.24 -6.88 18.92
N GLU A 114 -17.84 -8.04 18.62
CA GLU A 114 -18.28 -8.45 17.27
C GLU A 114 -19.14 -7.41 16.55
N LYS A 115 -20.17 -6.87 17.22
CA LYS A 115 -21.05 -5.87 16.61
C LYS A 115 -20.30 -4.60 16.21
N SER A 116 -19.35 -4.17 17.03
CA SER A 116 -18.51 -3.01 16.71
C SER A 116 -17.51 -3.35 15.59
N THR A 117 -16.97 -4.56 15.57
CA THR A 117 -16.01 -5.04 14.56
C THR A 117 -16.56 -4.91 13.14
N ARG A 118 -17.84 -5.24 12.92
CA ARG A 118 -18.45 -5.17 11.58
C ARG A 118 -18.37 -3.76 10.96
N GLY A 119 -18.44 -2.70 11.77
CA GLY A 119 -18.35 -1.31 11.31
C GLY A 119 -16.94 -0.87 10.88
N PHE A 120 -15.90 -1.70 11.08
CA PHE A 120 -14.54 -1.41 10.62
C PHE A 120 -14.27 -1.92 9.20
N TYR A 121 -15.13 -2.76 8.65
CA TYR A 121 -15.03 -3.30 7.30
C TYR A 121 -15.87 -2.51 6.30
N ALA A 122 -15.32 -2.23 5.13
CA ALA A 122 -15.99 -1.45 4.09
C ALA A 122 -17.19 -2.18 3.44
N GLU A 123 -17.17 -3.51 3.48
CA GLU A 123 -18.22 -4.36 2.92
C GLU A 123 -18.98 -5.08 4.05
N PRO A 124 -20.32 -5.24 3.93
CA PRO A 124 -21.09 -6.02 4.88
C PRO A 124 -20.59 -7.47 4.97
N LEU A 125 -20.46 -7.98 6.20
CA LEU A 125 -20.00 -9.34 6.48
C LEU A 125 -21.19 -10.32 6.60
N ASP A 126 -22.20 -10.19 5.74
CA ASP A 126 -23.47 -10.94 5.84
C ASP A 126 -23.30 -12.45 5.60
N HIS A 127 -22.18 -12.85 5.00
CA HIS A 127 -21.80 -14.24 4.77
C HIS A 127 -21.29 -14.95 6.03
N LEU A 128 -20.99 -14.23 7.13
CA LEU A 128 -20.52 -14.79 8.39
C LEU A 128 -21.55 -14.59 9.49
N SER A 129 -21.90 -15.68 10.17
CA SER A 129 -22.68 -15.60 11.40
C SER A 129 -21.87 -14.92 12.52
N GLN A 130 -22.55 -14.51 13.58
CA GLN A 130 -21.87 -13.95 14.77
C GLN A 130 -20.86 -14.95 15.35
N ASN A 131 -21.23 -16.23 15.41
CA ASN A 131 -20.37 -17.27 15.96
C ASN A 131 -19.12 -17.48 15.08
N ASP A 132 -19.29 -17.55 13.76
CA ASP A 132 -18.17 -17.73 12.82
C ASP A 132 -17.20 -16.53 12.90
N LEU A 133 -17.74 -15.31 13.01
CA LEU A 133 -16.93 -14.10 13.13
C LEU A 133 -16.17 -14.05 14.47
N VAL A 134 -16.80 -14.46 15.58
CA VAL A 134 -16.15 -14.56 16.89
C VAL A 134 -15.05 -15.62 16.89
N GLU A 135 -15.33 -16.81 16.38
CA GLU A 135 -14.35 -17.90 16.28
C GLU A 135 -13.13 -17.48 15.44
N MET A 136 -13.37 -16.90 14.27
CA MET A 136 -12.32 -16.40 13.40
C MET A 136 -11.48 -15.32 14.09
N MET A 137 -12.11 -14.32 14.74
CA MET A 137 -11.38 -13.26 15.44
C MET A 137 -10.47 -13.79 16.55
N ILE A 138 -10.92 -14.82 17.28
CA ILE A 138 -10.12 -15.46 18.34
C ILE A 138 -8.95 -16.22 17.74
N LEU A 139 -9.20 -17.10 16.76
CA LEU A 139 -8.15 -17.90 16.12
C LEU A 139 -7.09 -17.02 15.46
N ASP A 140 -7.52 -16.09 14.61
CA ASP A 140 -6.63 -15.20 13.85
C ASP A 140 -5.91 -14.23 14.79
N GLY A 141 -6.61 -13.65 15.75
CA GLY A 141 -6.03 -12.69 16.68
C GLY A 141 -5.02 -13.33 17.62
N CYS A 142 -5.34 -14.47 18.23
CA CYS A 142 -4.41 -15.21 19.08
C CYS A 142 -3.22 -15.75 18.28
N PHE A 143 -3.42 -16.19 17.05
CA PHE A 143 -2.33 -16.60 16.16
C PHE A 143 -1.35 -15.45 15.93
N VAL A 144 -1.83 -14.28 15.51
CA VAL A 144 -0.97 -13.10 15.25
C VAL A 144 -0.19 -12.69 16.50
N ILE A 145 -0.87 -12.63 17.65
CA ILE A 145 -0.23 -12.25 18.92
C ILE A 145 0.87 -13.25 19.30
N GLU A 146 0.56 -14.54 19.28
CA GLU A 146 1.48 -15.58 19.73
C GLU A 146 2.64 -15.78 18.74
N LEU A 147 2.40 -15.61 17.44
CA LEU A 147 3.42 -15.56 16.39
C LEU A 147 4.51 -14.52 16.71
N PHE A 148 4.10 -13.29 17.01
CA PHE A 148 5.05 -12.23 17.31
C PHE A 148 5.75 -12.40 18.66
N ARG A 149 5.07 -12.96 19.67
CA ARG A 149 5.71 -13.31 20.97
C ARG A 149 6.83 -14.33 20.76
N LYS A 150 6.53 -15.43 20.06
CA LYS A 150 7.51 -16.47 19.74
C LYS A 150 8.68 -15.93 18.92
N PHE A 151 8.41 -15.04 17.95
CA PHE A 151 9.46 -14.40 17.14
C PHE A 151 10.44 -13.60 18.01
N VAL A 152 9.92 -12.72 18.88
CA VAL A 152 10.77 -11.88 19.74
C VAL A 152 11.57 -12.73 20.73
N VAL A 153 10.93 -13.70 21.39
CA VAL A 153 11.63 -14.62 22.31
C VAL A 153 12.78 -15.31 21.60
N ARG A 154 12.55 -15.85 20.40
CA ARG A 154 13.58 -16.53 19.59
C ARG A 154 14.78 -15.63 19.26
N GLN A 155 14.58 -14.33 19.09
CA GLN A 155 15.68 -13.40 18.81
C GLN A 155 16.46 -12.98 20.06
N THR A 156 15.81 -12.97 21.24
CA THR A 156 16.44 -12.52 22.49
C THR A 156 17.09 -13.62 23.31
N SER A 157 16.75 -14.88 23.09
CA SER A 157 17.31 -16.01 23.85
C SER A 157 18.66 -16.46 23.28
N ASP A 158 19.72 -16.39 24.09
CA ASP A 158 21.06 -16.94 23.78
C ASP A 158 21.03 -18.47 23.56
N GLU A 159 20.04 -19.14 24.15
CA GLU A 159 19.74 -20.55 23.91
C GLU A 159 18.61 -20.66 22.90
N LYS A 160 18.88 -21.33 21.78
CA LYS A 160 17.88 -21.83 20.83
C LYS A 160 17.02 -22.93 21.48
N HIS A 161 16.37 -22.67 22.61
CA HIS A 161 15.25 -23.47 23.08
C HIS A 161 14.03 -23.15 22.21
N VAL A 162 14.18 -23.57 20.95
CA VAL A 162 13.12 -23.70 19.98
C VAL A 162 12.28 -24.87 20.47
N ASP A 163 10.99 -24.67 20.63
CA ASP A 163 10.06 -25.77 20.47
C ASP A 163 10.29 -26.30 19.05
N GLY A 164 11.15 -27.33 18.91
CA GLY A 164 11.64 -27.85 17.63
C GLY A 164 10.53 -28.36 16.70
N ASN A 165 9.30 -28.38 17.20
CA ASN A 165 8.09 -28.76 16.50
C ASN A 165 7.27 -27.57 15.98
N ASP A 166 7.68 -26.31 16.23
CA ASP A 166 6.93 -25.15 15.73
C ASP A 166 6.93 -25.11 14.19
N PRO A 167 5.76 -25.25 13.54
CA PRO A 167 5.70 -25.39 12.09
C PRO A 167 6.17 -24.14 11.34
N ILE A 168 6.11 -22.96 11.96
CA ILE A 168 6.49 -21.69 11.34
C ILE A 168 7.99 -21.46 11.47
N PHE A 169 8.54 -21.55 12.68
CA PHE A 169 9.95 -21.21 12.93
C PHE A 169 10.94 -22.34 12.61
N ARG A 170 10.43 -23.49 12.16
CA ARG A 170 11.24 -24.58 11.63
C ARG A 170 11.75 -24.30 10.21
N MET A 171 11.01 -23.52 9.42
CA MET A 171 11.36 -23.19 8.03
C MET A 171 11.82 -21.74 7.93
N ASP A 172 13.06 -21.52 7.52
CA ASP A 172 13.72 -20.19 7.59
C ASP A 172 12.94 -19.08 6.86
N CYS A 173 12.32 -19.36 5.72
CA CYS A 173 11.58 -18.36 4.93
C CYS A 173 10.10 -18.22 5.32
N MET A 174 9.54 -19.11 6.14
CA MET A 174 8.09 -19.12 6.42
C MET A 174 7.64 -17.83 7.10
N PHE A 175 8.42 -17.32 8.06
CA PHE A 175 8.09 -16.07 8.72
C PHE A 175 8.07 -14.88 7.75
N GLN A 176 8.99 -14.85 6.78
CA GLN A 176 9.02 -13.80 5.76
C GLN A 176 7.76 -13.85 4.89
N TYR A 177 7.30 -15.04 4.51
CA TYR A 177 6.05 -15.21 3.76
C TYR A 177 4.82 -14.83 4.58
N LEU A 178 4.79 -15.13 5.88
CA LEU A 178 3.71 -14.64 6.75
C LEU A 178 3.72 -13.12 6.87
N CYS A 179 4.90 -12.49 6.92
CA CYS A 179 4.98 -11.02 6.91
C CYS A 179 4.36 -10.41 5.66
N HIS A 180 4.45 -11.04 4.49
CA HIS A 180 3.75 -10.58 3.29
C HIS A 180 2.25 -10.49 3.54
N ASP A 181 1.63 -11.60 3.96
CA ASP A 181 0.19 -11.71 4.15
C ASP A 181 -0.32 -10.80 5.28
N LEU A 182 0.47 -10.60 6.33
CA LEU A 182 0.14 -9.73 7.45
C LEU A 182 0.20 -8.23 7.12
N LEU A 183 0.80 -7.84 5.98
CA LEU A 183 0.85 -6.45 5.51
C LEU A 183 -0.30 -6.10 4.55
N LEU A 184 -1.09 -7.08 4.12
CA LEU A 184 -2.13 -6.87 3.11
C LEU A 184 -3.35 -6.18 3.73
N LEU A 185 -3.86 -5.16 3.05
CA LEU A 185 -5.00 -4.36 3.51
C LEU A 185 -6.28 -5.20 3.70
N GLU A 186 -6.50 -6.18 2.84
CA GLU A 186 -7.70 -7.05 2.89
C GLU A 186 -7.60 -8.13 3.98
N ASN A 187 -6.40 -8.36 4.54
CA ASN A 187 -6.09 -9.52 5.36
C ASN A 187 -5.86 -9.11 6.84
N GLN A 188 -6.82 -8.37 7.41
CA GLN A 188 -6.65 -7.71 8.71
C GLN A 188 -7.81 -7.95 9.67
N LEU A 189 -7.47 -7.89 10.95
CA LEU A 189 -8.40 -7.67 12.06
C LEU A 189 -8.28 -6.22 12.56
N PRO A 190 -9.37 -5.62 13.08
CA PRO A 190 -9.26 -4.29 13.69
C PRO A 190 -8.30 -4.31 14.88
N TRP A 191 -7.46 -3.28 14.97
CA TRP A 191 -6.45 -3.18 16.03
C TRP A 191 -7.00 -3.37 17.44
N PHE A 192 -8.19 -2.83 17.73
CA PHE A 192 -8.79 -2.94 19.05
C PHE A 192 -9.10 -4.40 19.44
N VAL A 193 -9.44 -5.28 18.50
CA VAL A 193 -9.66 -6.70 18.76
C VAL A 193 -8.36 -7.35 19.22
N LEU A 194 -7.27 -7.12 18.47
CA LEU A 194 -5.93 -7.59 18.83
C LEU A 194 -5.48 -7.05 20.19
N GLN A 195 -5.76 -5.78 20.49
CA GLN A 195 -5.40 -5.18 21.77
C GLN A 195 -6.14 -5.83 22.95
N HIS A 196 -7.44 -6.12 22.82
CA HIS A 196 -8.20 -6.78 23.89
C HIS A 196 -7.72 -8.22 24.11
N LEU A 197 -7.51 -8.98 23.03
CA LEU A 197 -6.93 -10.33 23.10
C LEU A 197 -5.52 -10.31 23.69
N TYR A 198 -4.70 -9.32 23.33
CA TYR A 198 -3.35 -9.17 23.86
C TYR A 198 -3.37 -8.96 25.37
N ASN A 199 -4.19 -8.02 25.84
CA ASN A 199 -4.31 -7.68 27.26
C ASN A 199 -4.83 -8.86 28.09
N LEU A 200 -5.80 -9.62 27.59
CA LEU A 200 -6.32 -10.82 28.26
C LEU A 200 -5.29 -11.93 28.35
N THR A 201 -4.38 -11.99 27.38
CA THR A 201 -3.37 -13.03 27.29
C THR A 201 -2.01 -12.53 27.77
N LEU A 202 -1.92 -11.51 28.62
CA LEU A 202 -0.65 -11.10 29.23
C LEU A 202 -0.17 -12.15 30.24
N ASP A 203 1.16 -12.26 30.40
CA ASP A 203 1.73 -13.10 31.45
C ASP A 203 1.45 -12.46 32.82
N PRO A 204 1.08 -13.26 33.83
CA PRO A 204 0.79 -12.75 35.17
C PRO A 204 2.06 -12.42 35.96
N GLU A 205 3.24 -12.85 35.49
CA GLU A 205 4.49 -12.67 36.22
C GLU A 205 4.85 -11.18 36.30
N PRO A 206 4.79 -10.57 37.50
CA PRO A 206 4.92 -9.12 37.67
C PRO A 206 6.33 -8.59 37.37
N ASP A 207 7.34 -9.45 37.35
CA ASP A 207 8.75 -9.08 37.19
C ASP A 207 9.25 -9.19 35.74
N LYS A 208 8.43 -9.72 34.81
CA LYS A 208 8.79 -9.87 33.41
C LYS A 208 8.19 -8.74 32.57
N TYR A 209 9.03 -7.79 32.16
CA TYR A 209 8.62 -6.73 31.23
C TYR A 209 7.99 -7.33 29.98
N SER A 210 6.68 -7.09 29.80
CA SER A 210 5.96 -7.43 28.58
C SER A 210 5.91 -6.20 27.69
N PRO A 211 6.46 -6.23 26.46
CA PRO A 211 6.38 -5.09 25.55
C PRO A 211 4.92 -4.78 25.20
N SER A 212 4.62 -3.57 24.73
CA SER A 212 3.29 -3.31 24.15
C SER A 212 3.10 -4.12 22.87
N LEU A 213 1.84 -4.38 22.48
CA LEU A 213 1.54 -5.05 21.21
C LEU A 213 2.20 -4.34 20.00
N THR A 214 2.18 -3.00 20.00
CA THR A 214 2.84 -2.20 18.97
C THR A 214 4.34 -2.44 18.93
N ILE A 215 5.01 -2.45 20.09
CA ILE A 215 6.46 -2.72 20.15
C ILE A 215 6.74 -4.13 19.64
N LEU A 216 5.96 -5.11 20.07
CA LEU A 216 6.11 -6.51 19.66
C LEU A 216 6.04 -6.67 18.13
N MET A 217 5.02 -6.08 17.50
CA MET A 217 4.85 -6.11 16.05
C MET A 217 5.95 -5.34 15.33
N LEU A 218 6.26 -4.12 15.78
CA LEU A 218 7.31 -3.31 15.16
C LEU A 218 8.66 -4.01 15.21
N THR A 219 9.07 -4.55 16.37
CA THR A 219 10.30 -5.34 16.49
C THR A 219 10.31 -6.51 15.51
N ALA A 220 9.17 -7.17 15.32
CA ALA A 220 9.08 -8.31 14.40
C ALA A 220 9.27 -7.91 12.93
N PHE A 221 8.56 -6.87 12.49
CA PHE A 221 8.67 -6.37 11.12
C PHE A 221 10.02 -5.68 10.85
N THR A 222 10.55 -4.88 11.78
CA THR A 222 11.83 -4.18 11.59
C THR A 222 13.03 -5.12 11.63
N SER A 223 12.87 -6.33 12.16
CA SER A 223 13.89 -7.37 12.06
C SER A 223 14.04 -7.93 10.63
N GLN A 224 13.05 -7.72 9.76
CA GLN A 224 13.17 -8.07 8.34
C GLN A 224 13.99 -7.00 7.63
N LYS A 225 15.15 -7.35 7.05
CA LYS A 225 16.07 -6.38 6.42
C LYS A 225 15.39 -5.39 5.44
N PRO A 226 14.51 -5.84 4.51
CA PRO A 226 13.85 -4.90 3.59
C PRO A 226 12.87 -3.94 4.28
N LEU A 227 12.35 -4.34 5.44
CA LEU A 227 11.39 -3.54 6.22
C LEU A 227 12.06 -2.69 7.30
N ASN A 228 13.24 -3.07 7.80
CA ASN A 228 13.96 -2.36 8.86
C ASN A 228 14.03 -0.86 8.61
N HIS A 229 14.66 -0.49 7.49
CA HIS A 229 14.85 0.92 7.11
C HIS A 229 13.53 1.65 6.80
N ASN A 230 12.51 0.92 6.35
CA ASN A 230 11.22 1.49 5.97
C ASN A 230 10.27 1.65 7.17
N CYS A 231 10.39 0.80 8.20
CA CYS A 231 9.52 0.76 9.38
C CYS A 231 10.08 1.58 10.55
N ASP A 232 11.39 1.55 10.81
CA ASP A 232 12.03 2.37 11.86
C ASP A 232 11.88 3.87 11.59
N SER A 233 11.67 4.21 10.31
CA SER A 233 11.62 5.55 9.78
C SER A 233 10.38 5.73 8.93
N TYR A 234 9.23 5.08 9.18
CA TYR A 234 8.08 5.21 8.27
C TYR A 234 7.61 6.68 8.07
N LEU A 235 7.67 7.50 9.12
CA LEU A 235 7.51 8.96 8.98
C LEU A 235 8.75 9.63 8.37
N GLY A 236 9.93 9.08 8.64
CA GLY A 236 11.20 9.60 8.14
C GLY A 236 11.47 9.31 6.66
N ILE A 237 10.94 8.24 6.03
CA ILE A 237 11.10 7.95 4.60
C ILE A 237 10.46 9.04 3.75
N MET A 238 9.42 9.68 4.28
CA MET A 238 8.75 10.81 3.64
C MET A 238 9.48 12.14 3.86
N ASN A 239 10.48 12.20 4.74
CA ASN A 239 11.18 13.45 5.04
C ASN A 239 12.25 13.79 3.99
N ILE A 240 11.80 14.23 2.82
CA ILE A 240 12.67 14.73 1.75
C ILE A 240 12.81 16.25 1.91
N GLU A 241 14.05 16.70 2.08
CA GLU A 241 14.38 18.12 2.22
C GLU A 241 15.23 18.62 1.05
N PHE A 242 15.13 19.91 0.73
CA PHE A 242 15.99 20.55 -0.28
C PHE A 242 16.94 21.54 0.38
N GLU A 243 18.24 21.25 0.33
CA GLU A 243 19.28 22.20 0.72
C GLU A 243 19.62 23.13 -0.44
N LYS A 244 19.37 24.42 -0.24
CA LYS A 244 19.69 25.46 -1.24
C LYS A 244 21.21 25.55 -1.43
N GLY A 245 21.63 25.58 -2.69
CA GLY A 245 23.04 25.72 -3.05
C GLY A 245 23.60 27.11 -2.71
N VAL A 246 24.80 27.16 -2.13
CA VAL A 246 25.44 28.40 -1.63
C VAL A 246 26.71 28.71 -2.43
N PHE A 247 26.98 29.99 -2.68
CA PHE A 247 28.27 30.45 -3.20
C PHE A 247 29.28 30.51 -2.05
N ARG A 248 30.40 29.79 -2.18
CA ARG A 248 31.55 29.86 -1.26
C ARG A 248 32.76 30.41 -2.01
N TYR A 249 33.79 30.81 -1.26
CA TYR A 249 35.04 31.35 -1.80
C TYR A 249 35.71 30.46 -2.86
N PHE A 250 35.48 29.14 -2.83
CA PHE A 250 36.05 28.15 -3.76
C PHE A 250 35.09 27.67 -4.85
N GLY A 251 33.93 28.32 -5.03
CA GLY A 251 32.98 28.00 -6.10
C GLY A 251 31.53 27.86 -5.65
N TYR A 252 30.66 27.53 -6.60
CA TYR A 252 29.22 27.35 -6.35
C TYR A 252 28.91 25.90 -5.95
N LYS A 253 28.39 25.70 -4.73
CA LYS A 253 27.80 24.41 -4.34
C LYS A 253 26.38 24.34 -4.90
N ARG A 254 26.07 23.34 -5.73
CA ARG A 254 24.70 23.09 -6.24
C ARG A 254 23.75 22.77 -5.08
N GLY A 255 22.46 23.03 -5.29
CA GLY A 255 21.43 22.59 -4.35
C GLY A 255 21.34 21.07 -4.35
N THR A 256 20.99 20.48 -3.21
CA THR A 256 20.99 19.02 -3.02
C THR A 256 19.74 18.59 -2.28
N PHE A 257 19.09 17.53 -2.74
CA PHE A 257 18.06 16.86 -1.97
C PHE A 257 18.70 15.98 -0.88
N LYS A 258 18.10 16.01 0.30
CA LYS A 258 18.31 15.02 1.35
C LYS A 258 17.17 14.02 1.25
N ILE A 259 17.49 12.83 0.76
CA ILE A 259 16.53 11.74 0.63
C ILE A 259 16.89 10.70 1.69
N PRO A 260 15.94 10.29 2.53
CA PRO A 260 16.12 9.21 3.49
C PRO A 260 16.52 7.90 2.80
N HIS A 261 17.24 7.04 3.53
CA HIS A 261 17.58 5.71 3.02
C HIS A 261 16.31 4.89 2.77
N LEU A 262 16.22 4.28 1.60
CA LEU A 262 15.10 3.43 1.20
C LEU A 262 15.63 2.06 0.80
N SER A 263 14.97 0.99 1.23
CA SER A 263 15.20 -0.36 0.68
C SER A 263 14.05 -0.73 -0.25
N ILE A 264 14.36 -1.31 -1.41
CA ILE A 264 13.41 -1.91 -2.35
C ILE A 264 13.69 -3.40 -2.42
N GLY A 265 12.75 -4.20 -1.94
CA GLY A 265 12.79 -5.66 -1.95
C GLY A 265 11.41 -6.31 -1.80
N GLU A 266 11.40 -7.63 -1.61
CA GLU A 266 10.18 -8.47 -1.66
C GLU A 266 9.05 -7.97 -0.75
N LEU A 267 9.33 -7.61 0.51
CA LEU A 267 8.31 -7.15 1.47
C LEU A 267 7.94 -5.66 1.32
N THR A 268 8.74 -4.89 0.57
CA THR A 268 8.50 -3.45 0.41
C THR A 268 7.44 -3.17 -0.66
N ASP A 269 7.38 -4.01 -1.70
CA ASP A 269 6.35 -3.92 -2.74
C ASP A 269 4.92 -4.10 -2.20
N PRO A 270 4.55 -5.17 -1.48
CA PRO A 270 3.23 -5.30 -0.88
C PRO A 270 2.97 -4.18 0.14
N LEU A 271 3.97 -3.78 0.94
CA LEU A 271 3.83 -2.68 1.89
C LEU A 271 3.39 -1.38 1.20
N PHE A 272 4.17 -0.87 0.24
CA PHE A 272 3.84 0.38 -0.44
C PHE A 272 2.53 0.30 -1.21
N ARG A 273 2.25 -0.83 -1.88
CA ARG A 273 1.00 -1.04 -2.62
C ARG A 273 -0.23 -1.02 -1.74
N ASN A 274 -0.18 -1.69 -0.58
CA ASN A 274 -1.31 -1.75 0.34
C ASN A 274 -1.51 -0.42 1.10
N LEU A 275 -0.43 0.31 1.40
CA LEU A 275 -0.53 1.66 1.96
C LEU A 275 -1.11 2.66 0.97
N ILE A 276 -0.68 2.62 -0.30
CA ILE A 276 -1.28 3.42 -1.37
C ILE A 276 -2.76 3.04 -1.51
N ALA A 277 -3.09 1.74 -1.56
CA ALA A 277 -4.48 1.31 -1.63
C ALA A 277 -5.32 1.83 -0.45
N PHE A 278 -4.76 1.84 0.76
CA PHE A 278 -5.40 2.42 1.94
C PHE A 278 -5.67 3.93 1.76
N GLU A 279 -4.68 4.71 1.30
CA GLU A 279 -4.87 6.15 1.00
C GLU A 279 -5.94 6.38 -0.08
N GLN A 280 -5.99 5.52 -1.11
CA GLN A 280 -6.98 5.63 -2.18
C GLN A 280 -8.41 5.32 -1.71
N CYS A 281 -8.56 4.42 -0.73
CA CYS A 281 -9.87 4.05 -0.17
C CYS A 281 -10.34 5.03 0.91
N TYR A 282 -9.41 5.55 1.72
CA TYR A 282 -9.75 6.36 2.90
C TYR A 282 -9.74 7.86 2.60
N HIS A 283 -10.92 8.43 2.36
CA HIS A 283 -11.07 9.82 1.92
C HIS A 283 -10.56 10.91 2.90
N HIS A 284 -10.35 10.58 4.18
CA HIS A 284 -9.93 11.55 5.19
C HIS A 284 -8.41 11.61 5.43
N HIS A 285 -7.62 10.74 4.79
CA HIS A 285 -6.16 10.77 4.91
C HIS A 285 -5.48 11.56 3.78
N SER A 286 -4.34 12.16 4.10
CA SER A 286 -3.43 12.75 3.12
C SER A 286 -2.82 11.65 2.24
N HIS A 287 -2.59 11.96 0.97
CA HIS A 287 -1.99 11.03 0.00
C HIS A 287 -0.46 11.09 0.09
N GLU A 288 0.13 10.87 1.26
CA GLU A 288 1.55 11.13 1.53
C GLU A 288 2.44 10.08 0.88
N ILE A 289 2.09 8.81 1.01
CA ILE A 289 2.80 7.68 0.41
C ILE A 289 2.62 7.69 -1.10
N THR A 290 1.40 7.96 -1.58
CA THR A 290 1.15 8.14 -3.01
C THR A 290 1.99 9.31 -3.53
N SER A 291 2.03 10.46 -2.83
CA SER A 291 2.87 11.61 -3.21
C SER A 291 4.36 11.25 -3.23
N TYR A 292 4.82 10.48 -2.25
CA TYR A 292 6.20 10.01 -2.21
C TYR A 292 6.53 9.15 -3.43
N ALA A 293 5.67 8.18 -3.76
CA ALA A 293 5.85 7.35 -4.94
C ALA A 293 5.91 8.20 -6.23
N PHE A 294 5.03 9.21 -6.36
CA PHE A 294 5.08 10.14 -7.50
C PHE A 294 6.38 10.96 -7.54
N LEU A 295 6.85 11.48 -6.39
CA LEU A 295 8.07 12.26 -6.34
C LEU A 295 9.29 11.42 -6.73
N VAL A 296 9.44 10.22 -6.15
CA VAL A 296 10.57 9.33 -6.46
C VAL A 296 10.49 8.84 -7.91
N ASN A 297 9.29 8.57 -8.44
CA ASN A 297 9.10 8.29 -9.87
C ASN A 297 9.61 9.42 -10.78
N LYS A 298 9.48 10.69 -10.36
CA LYS A 298 10.04 11.83 -11.12
C LYS A 298 11.55 11.97 -10.96
N LEU A 299 12.13 11.47 -9.87
CA LEU A 299 13.57 11.49 -9.62
C LEU A 299 14.30 10.34 -10.33
N VAL A 300 13.65 9.19 -10.48
CA VAL A 300 14.22 7.98 -11.08
C VAL A 300 13.55 7.72 -12.44
N ALA A 301 14.02 8.43 -13.47
CA ALA A 301 13.44 8.31 -14.81
C ALA A 301 14.08 7.19 -15.65
N SER A 302 15.25 6.70 -15.24
CA SER A 302 16.03 5.69 -15.97
C SER A 302 16.78 4.75 -15.03
N SER A 303 17.23 3.61 -15.56
CA SER A 303 18.13 2.70 -14.84
C SER A 303 19.42 3.39 -14.41
N LYS A 304 19.92 4.36 -15.18
CA LYS A 304 21.10 5.16 -14.81
C LYS A 304 20.86 6.01 -13.57
N ASP A 305 19.67 6.59 -13.42
CA ASP A 305 19.31 7.33 -12.22
C ASP A 305 19.27 6.40 -11.00
N MET A 306 18.72 5.19 -11.18
CA MET A 306 18.69 4.17 -10.13
C MET A 306 20.11 3.76 -9.70
N GLU A 307 21.00 3.48 -10.65
CA GLU A 307 22.41 3.16 -10.37
C GLU A 307 23.10 4.25 -9.54
N ILE A 308 22.89 5.53 -9.89
CA ILE A 308 23.46 6.66 -9.15
C ILE A 308 22.94 6.69 -7.70
N LEU A 309 21.65 6.46 -7.49
CA LEU A 309 21.06 6.42 -6.15
C LEU A 309 21.57 5.24 -5.32
N CYS A 310 21.80 4.09 -5.95
CA CYS A 310 22.43 2.93 -5.30
C CYS A 310 23.90 3.19 -4.96
N GLU A 311 24.69 3.76 -5.86
CA GLU A 311 26.07 4.16 -5.60
C GLU A 311 26.19 5.15 -4.43
N LYS A 312 25.21 6.06 -4.31
CA LYS A 312 25.12 7.02 -3.22
C LYS A 312 24.54 6.44 -1.92
N ARG A 313 24.15 5.15 -1.91
CA ARG A 313 23.49 4.48 -0.79
C ARG A 313 22.23 5.23 -0.32
N ILE A 314 21.51 5.84 -1.25
CA ILE A 314 20.20 6.43 -1.00
C ILE A 314 19.12 5.34 -1.13
N ILE A 315 19.26 4.49 -2.16
CA ILE A 315 18.36 3.35 -2.40
C ILE A 315 19.17 2.06 -2.37
N ASP A 316 18.79 1.14 -1.49
CA ASP A 316 19.24 -0.24 -1.50
C ASP A 316 18.27 -1.06 -2.36
N ASN A 317 18.65 -1.29 -3.62
CA ASN A 317 17.82 -1.97 -4.62
C ASN A 317 18.16 -3.46 -4.68
N TRP A 318 17.21 -4.30 -4.26
CA TRP A 318 17.35 -5.76 -4.32
C TRP A 318 16.79 -6.34 -5.63
N LEU A 319 16.35 -5.47 -6.55
CA LEU A 319 15.91 -5.80 -7.90
C LEU A 319 17.00 -5.46 -8.93
N SER A 320 16.74 -5.75 -10.20
CA SER A 320 17.55 -5.21 -11.29
C SER A 320 17.46 -3.67 -11.34
N ALA A 321 18.45 -2.98 -11.91
CA ALA A 321 18.41 -1.52 -12.05
C ALA A 321 17.24 -1.05 -12.94
N GLU A 322 16.86 -1.86 -13.94
CA GLU A 322 15.72 -1.60 -14.82
C GLU A 322 14.38 -1.77 -14.07
N ASP A 323 14.23 -2.85 -13.30
CA ASP A 323 13.03 -3.07 -12.50
C ASP A 323 12.89 -2.02 -11.40
N GLY A 324 14.00 -1.67 -10.74
CA GLY A 324 14.06 -0.62 -9.73
C GLY A 324 13.65 0.74 -10.30
N ALA A 325 14.14 1.11 -11.49
CA ALA A 325 13.73 2.37 -12.13
C ALA A 325 12.23 2.42 -12.44
N ASN A 326 11.67 1.30 -12.90
CA ASN A 326 10.24 1.21 -13.21
C ASN A 326 9.35 0.98 -11.98
N TYR A 327 9.92 0.66 -10.81
CA TYR A 327 9.20 0.29 -9.61
C TYR A 327 8.17 1.35 -9.19
N PHE A 328 8.61 2.59 -9.01
CA PHE A 328 7.74 3.69 -8.59
C PHE A 328 6.72 4.10 -9.66
N SER A 329 7.08 3.99 -10.94
CA SER A 329 6.10 4.19 -12.02
C SER A 329 4.97 3.17 -11.92
N LYS A 330 5.29 1.89 -11.67
CA LYS A 330 4.30 0.82 -11.49
C LYS A 330 3.42 1.03 -10.25
N LEU A 331 3.93 1.65 -9.19
CA LEU A 331 3.15 2.01 -7.99
C LEU A 331 2.13 3.13 -8.26
N CYS A 332 2.45 4.06 -9.17
CA CYS A 332 1.60 5.21 -9.46
C CYS A 332 0.42 4.88 -10.40
N ASN A 333 0.41 3.71 -11.04
CA ASN A 333 -0.61 3.35 -12.02
C ASN A 333 -2.02 3.32 -11.39
N ASP A 334 -2.98 3.99 -12.05
CA ASP A 334 -4.38 4.15 -11.60
C ASP A 334 -4.58 4.72 -10.20
N THR A 335 -3.57 5.38 -9.65
CA THR A 335 -3.69 6.13 -8.39
C THR A 335 -4.22 7.54 -8.66
N VAL A 336 -5.04 8.04 -7.74
CA VAL A 336 -5.54 9.41 -7.77
C VAL A 336 -4.77 10.25 -6.76
N LEU A 337 -4.37 11.45 -7.17
CA LEU A 337 -3.66 12.39 -6.33
C LEU A 337 -4.44 13.72 -6.27
N LYS A 338 -5.16 13.95 -5.16
CA LYS A 338 -5.95 15.18 -4.97
C LYS A 338 -5.09 16.35 -4.51
N LYS A 339 -4.18 16.09 -3.58
CA LYS A 339 -3.22 17.06 -3.02
C LYS A 339 -1.86 16.41 -2.99
N PHE A 340 -0.86 17.10 -3.53
CA PHE A 340 0.51 16.60 -3.54
C PHE A 340 1.24 17.09 -2.30
N TYR A 341 1.74 16.16 -1.49
CA TYR A 341 2.40 16.47 -0.21
C TYR A 341 3.65 17.34 -0.38
N TYR A 342 4.38 17.19 -1.50
CA TYR A 342 5.64 17.88 -1.77
C TYR A 342 5.50 19.14 -2.64
N ASP A 343 4.30 19.73 -2.77
CA ASP A 343 4.08 20.96 -3.55
C ASP A 343 5.04 22.09 -3.16
N GLU A 344 5.18 22.33 -1.85
CA GLU A 344 6.06 23.37 -1.31
C GLU A 344 7.55 23.07 -1.59
N LEU A 345 7.97 21.81 -1.44
CA LEU A 345 9.33 21.38 -1.75
C LEU A 345 9.65 21.61 -3.24
N CYS A 346 8.73 21.24 -4.14
CA CYS A 346 8.88 21.49 -5.57
C CYS A 346 8.91 22.99 -5.90
N ALA A 347 8.09 23.80 -5.22
CA ALA A 347 8.12 25.26 -5.37
C ALA A 347 9.47 25.86 -4.96
N GLN A 348 10.05 25.40 -3.84
CA GLN A 348 11.37 25.85 -3.38
C GLN A 348 12.48 25.53 -4.38
N VAL A 349 12.47 24.32 -4.95
CA VAL A 349 13.43 23.90 -5.98
C VAL A 349 13.26 24.77 -7.23
N LYS A 350 12.02 24.94 -7.72
CA LYS A 350 11.72 25.77 -8.89
C LYS A 350 12.16 27.21 -8.68
N MET A 351 11.85 27.79 -7.52
CA MET A 351 12.23 29.16 -7.15
C MET A 351 13.75 29.33 -7.10
N HIS A 352 14.48 28.37 -6.51
CA HIS A 352 15.95 28.40 -6.43
C HIS A 352 16.61 28.46 -7.81
N TYR A 353 16.11 27.69 -8.77
CA TYR A 353 16.66 27.68 -10.13
C TYR A 353 16.12 28.80 -11.02
N GLN A 354 14.86 29.25 -10.85
CA GLN A 354 14.30 30.38 -11.59
C GLN A 354 14.88 31.74 -11.17
N ILE A 355 15.02 32.02 -9.87
CA ILE A 355 15.65 33.27 -9.39
C ILE A 355 17.06 33.41 -9.96
N LYS A 356 17.78 32.30 -10.16
CA LYS A 356 19.10 32.33 -10.78
C LYS A 356 19.07 32.68 -12.25
N TRP A 357 18.16 32.10 -13.04
CA TRP A 357 17.99 32.51 -14.45
C TRP A 357 17.75 34.02 -14.54
N TYR A 358 16.85 34.54 -13.71
CA TYR A 358 16.56 35.98 -13.68
C TYR A 358 17.72 36.83 -13.17
N ARG A 359 18.47 36.41 -12.14
CA ARG A 359 19.66 37.14 -11.65
C ARG A 359 20.82 37.11 -12.64
N TRP A 360 21.01 36.01 -13.36
CA TRP A 360 22.03 35.93 -14.40
C TRP A 360 21.64 36.79 -15.60
N LEU A 361 20.36 36.78 -15.98
CA LEU A 361 19.82 37.66 -17.01
C LEU A 361 19.91 39.14 -16.62
N GLU A 362 19.62 39.49 -15.37
CA GLU A 362 19.75 40.85 -14.84
C GLU A 362 21.21 41.29 -14.78
N LYS A 363 22.13 40.41 -14.38
CA LYS A 363 23.58 40.66 -14.42
C LYS A 363 24.07 40.85 -15.86
N LEU A 364 23.64 40.00 -16.78
CA LEU A 364 23.94 40.12 -18.21
C LEU A 364 23.40 41.46 -18.75
N ASN A 365 22.16 41.81 -18.40
CA ASN A 365 21.54 43.06 -18.80
C ASN A 365 22.28 44.28 -18.25
N ARG A 366 22.62 44.27 -16.96
CA ARG A 366 23.35 45.36 -16.30
C ARG A 366 24.79 45.52 -16.80
N ASP A 367 25.53 44.42 -16.95
CA ASP A 367 26.97 44.49 -17.23
C ASP A 367 27.25 44.59 -18.75
N TYR A 368 26.37 44.05 -19.60
CA TYR A 368 26.58 44.01 -21.06
C TYR A 368 25.57 44.82 -21.86
N PHE A 369 24.29 44.87 -21.49
CA PHE A 369 23.28 45.58 -22.28
C PHE A 369 23.01 47.02 -21.82
N ALA A 370 23.50 47.42 -20.64
CA ALA A 370 23.45 48.83 -20.20
C ALA A 370 24.49 49.72 -20.89
N ASN A 371 25.57 49.13 -21.45
CA ASN A 371 26.58 49.84 -22.23
C ASN A 371 26.51 49.37 -23.70
N PRO A 372 26.17 50.26 -24.66
CA PRO A 372 26.03 49.90 -26.07
C PRO A 372 27.25 49.20 -26.66
N TRP A 373 28.45 49.57 -26.20
CA TRP A 373 29.71 49.02 -26.73
C TRP A 373 29.99 47.58 -26.26
N SER A 374 29.63 47.23 -25.02
CA SER A 374 29.77 45.85 -24.54
C SER A 374 28.73 44.92 -25.16
N ALA A 375 27.52 45.42 -25.45
CA ALA A 375 26.51 44.67 -26.20
C ALA A 375 26.97 44.36 -27.64
N ILE A 376 27.47 45.37 -28.36
CA ILE A 376 28.01 45.20 -29.73
C ILE A 376 29.18 44.22 -29.73
N SER A 377 30.08 44.32 -28.75
CA SER A 377 31.23 43.42 -28.62
C SER A 377 30.81 41.96 -28.36
N LEU A 378 29.78 41.75 -27.54
CA LEU A 378 29.23 40.42 -27.26
C LEU A 378 28.58 39.80 -28.51
N ILE A 379 27.82 40.59 -29.28
CA ILE A 379 27.18 40.15 -30.53
C ILE A 379 28.24 39.81 -31.58
N ALA A 380 29.26 40.66 -31.75
CA ALA A 380 30.35 40.42 -32.68
C ALA A 380 31.13 39.13 -32.32
N ALA A 381 31.41 38.91 -31.04
CA ALA A 381 32.06 37.68 -30.57
C ALA A 381 31.20 36.43 -30.84
N ALA A 382 29.89 36.50 -30.64
CA ALA A 382 28.98 35.40 -30.94
C ALA A 382 28.91 35.08 -32.45
N ILE A 383 28.88 36.10 -33.31
CA ILE A 383 28.92 35.93 -34.77
C ILE A 383 30.24 35.30 -35.20
N LEU A 384 31.37 35.78 -34.68
CA LEU A 384 32.68 35.21 -34.97
C LEU A 384 32.78 33.76 -34.54
N LEU A 385 32.21 33.40 -33.38
CA LEU A 385 32.20 32.02 -32.88
C LEU A 385 31.29 31.12 -33.73
N ALA A 386 30.15 31.62 -34.21
CA ALA A 386 29.31 30.90 -35.16
C ALA A 386 30.03 30.68 -36.49
N LEU A 387 30.71 31.70 -37.01
CA LEU A 387 31.50 31.61 -38.24
C LEU A 387 32.66 30.62 -38.10
N THR A 388 33.37 30.60 -36.96
CA THR A 388 34.43 29.61 -36.74
C THR A 388 33.89 28.20 -36.64
N VAL A 389 32.73 27.98 -36.01
CA VAL A 389 32.07 26.66 -36.00
C VAL A 389 31.67 26.23 -37.42
N VAL A 390 31.06 27.12 -38.21
CA VAL A 390 30.70 26.85 -39.61
C VAL A 390 31.94 26.53 -40.42
N GLN A 391 33.00 27.33 -40.30
CA GLN A 391 34.28 27.12 -40.98
C GLN A 391 34.92 25.79 -40.59
N THR A 392 34.87 25.41 -39.30
CA THR A 392 35.38 24.12 -38.82
C THR A 392 34.58 22.95 -39.40
N VAL A 393 33.26 23.06 -39.45
CA VAL A 393 32.38 22.03 -40.05
C VAL A 393 32.67 21.86 -41.54
N TYR A 394 32.78 22.95 -42.31
CA TYR A 394 33.13 22.88 -43.72
C TYR A 394 34.54 22.37 -43.98
N THR A 395 35.50 22.64 -43.09
CA THR A 395 36.89 22.13 -43.20
C THR A 395 36.98 20.63 -42.86
N ILE A 396 35.99 20.07 -42.17
CA ILE A 396 35.92 18.63 -41.85
C ILE A 396 35.15 17.85 -42.93
N HIS A 397 34.29 18.52 -43.72
CA HIS A 397 33.45 17.90 -44.76
C HIS A 397 33.91 18.16 -46.21
N ASN A 398 35.02 18.88 -46.39
CA ASN A 398 35.75 19.08 -47.64
C ASN A 398 37.19 18.59 -47.43
#